data_AF-A0A524J4H4-F1
#
_entry.id   AF-A0A524J4H4-F1
#
_cell.length_a   1.000
_cell.length_b   1.000
_cell.length_c   1.000
_cell.angle_alpha   90.00
_cell.angle_beta   90.00
_cell.angle_gamma   90.00
#
_symmetry.space_group_name_H-M   'P 1'
#
loop_
_entity.id
_entity.type
_entity.pdbx_description
1 polymer ?
#
loop_
_entity_poly.entity_id
_entity_poly.type
_entity_poly.pdbx_seq_one_letter_code
_entity_poly.pdbx_strand_id
1 'polypeptide(L)' 'MTRIGRIIVILGAGILLGATLFGLWHVVVGGVINGNARAGLFGLGLALVAGITLSVGWWLAHRRRSFAA' A
#
# COMPACT_ATOMS: atom_id res chain seq x y z
N MET A 1 -9.94 21.44 -1.28
CA MET A 1 -9.47 20.39 -2.21
C MET A 1 -10.35 20.45 -3.46
N THR A 2 -9.78 20.53 -4.66
CA THR A 2 -10.53 20.49 -5.92
C THR A 2 -11.07 19.07 -6.16
N ARG A 3 -12.19 18.92 -6.90
CA ARG A 3 -12.78 17.58 -7.22
C ARG A 3 -11.74 16.64 -7.82
N ILE A 4 -10.87 17.17 -8.69
CA ILE A 4 -9.77 16.45 -9.33
C ILE A 4 -8.77 15.92 -8.30
N GLY A 5 -8.34 16.75 -7.34
CA GLY A 5 -7.42 16.32 -6.28
C GLY A 5 -7.98 15.20 -5.41
N ARG A 6 -9.30 15.19 -5.14
CA ARG A 6 -9.94 14.11 -4.37
C ARG A 6 -9.96 12.79 -5.14
N ILE A 7 -10.19 12.81 -6.44
CA ILE A 7 -10.21 11.62 -7.30
C ILE A 7 -8.82 10.97 -7.37
N ILE A 8 -7.77 11.76 -7.54
CA ILE A 8 -6.38 11.26 -7.59
C ILE A 8 -6.02 10.55 -6.29
N VAL A 9 -6.39 11.11 -5.14
CA VAL A 9 -6.12 10.49 -3.83
C VAL A 9 -6.86 9.17 -3.65
N ILE A 10 -8.14 9.10 -4.04
CA ILE A 10 -8.94 7.87 -3.93
C ILE A 10 -8.37 6.78 -4.84
N LEU A 11 -8.04 7.14 -6.09
CA LEU A 11 -7.42 6.20 -7.04
C LEU A 11 -6.06 5.71 -6.53
N GLY A 12 -5.20 6.62 -6.05
CA GLY A 12 -3.90 6.25 -5.49
C GLY A 12 -4.02 5.32 -4.28
N ALA A 13 -4.96 5.59 -3.37
CA ALA A 13 -5.23 4.73 -2.23
C ALA A 13 -5.74 3.34 -2.65
N GLY A 14 -6.63 3.28 -3.65
CA GLY A 14 -7.14 2.02 -4.20
C GLY A 14 -6.04 1.17 -4.84
N ILE A 15 -5.14 1.80 -5.61
CA ILE A 15 -3.99 1.12 -6.24
C ILE A 15 -3.05 0.55 -5.16
N LEU A 16 -2.76 1.31 -4.11
CA LEU A 16 -1.90 0.87 -3.00
C LEU A 16 -2.51 -0.28 -2.19
N LEU A 17 -3.82 -0.22 -1.94
CA LEU A 17 -4.57 -1.33 -1.33
C LEU A 17 -4.51 -2.60 -2.20
N GLY A 18 -4.75 -2.45 -3.50
CA GLY A 18 -4.64 -3.55 -4.46
C GLY A 18 -3.24 -4.17 -4.49
N ALA A 19 -2.20 -3.33 -4.54
CA ALA A 19 -0.80 -3.79 -4.51
C ALA A 19 -0.45 -4.53 -3.20
N THR A 20 -0.97 -4.06 -2.07
CA THR A 20 -0.75 -4.71 -0.76
C THR A 20 -1.42 -6.08 -0.71
N LEU A 21 -2.68 -6.18 -1.13
CA LEU A 21 -3.43 -7.43 -1.17
C LEU A 21 -2.82 -8.42 -2.17
N PHE A 22 -2.39 -7.93 -3.33
CA PHE A 22 -1.70 -8.74 -4.34
C PHE A 22 -0.36 -9.27 -3.83
N GLY A 23 0.40 -8.43 -3.12
CA GLY A 23 1.63 -8.83 -2.45
C GLY A 23 1.39 -9.94 -1.41
N LEU A 24 0.43 -9.74 -0.50
CA LEU A 24 0.03 -10.73 0.50
C LEU A 24 -0.44 -12.05 -0.12
N TRP A 25 -1.21 -11.99 -1.20
CA TRP A 25 -1.62 -13.18 -1.94
C TRP A 25 -0.41 -13.95 -2.48
N HIS A 26 0.60 -13.27 -3.04
CA HIS A 26 1.83 -13.93 -3.47
C HIS A 26 2.66 -14.50 -2.32
N VAL A 27 2.64 -13.88 -1.13
CA VAL A 27 3.23 -14.48 0.08
C VAL A 27 2.55 -15.80 0.42
N VAL A 28 1.23 -15.80 0.52
CA VAL A 28 0.45 -16.97 0.95
C VAL A 28 0.47 -18.04 -0.13
N VAL A 29 0.07 -17.72 -1.36
CA VAL A 29 -0.07 -18.71 -2.43
C VAL A 29 1.28 -19.07 -3.04
N GLY A 30 2.11 -18.07 -3.33
CA GLY A 30 3.43 -18.30 -3.92
C GLY A 30 4.41 -18.91 -2.92
N GLY A 31 4.52 -18.31 -1.73
CA GLY A 31 5.44 -18.76 -0.69
C GLY A 31 4.95 -19.98 0.08
N VAL A 32 3.77 -19.91 0.71
CA VAL A 32 3.30 -20.93 1.67
C VAL A 32 2.71 -22.14 0.96
N ILE A 33 1.75 -21.94 0.04
CA ILE A 33 1.05 -23.06 -0.61
C ILE A 33 1.95 -23.74 -1.64
N ASN A 34 2.62 -22.98 -2.51
CA ASN A 34 3.47 -23.54 -3.57
C ASN A 34 4.93 -23.80 -3.14
N GLY A 35 5.33 -23.43 -1.91
CA GLY A 35 6.71 -23.57 -1.44
C GLY A 35 7.74 -22.72 -2.20
N ASN A 36 7.31 -21.77 -3.03
CA ASN A 36 8.21 -20.97 -3.86
C ASN A 36 8.67 -19.71 -3.11
N ALA A 37 9.82 -19.81 -2.47
CA ALA A 37 10.43 -18.73 -1.68
C ALA A 37 10.59 -17.41 -2.45
N ARG A 38 10.83 -17.46 -3.78
CA ARG A 38 10.97 -16.23 -4.60
C ARG A 38 9.65 -15.48 -4.75
N ALA A 39 8.55 -16.21 -4.97
CA ALA A 39 7.22 -15.62 -5.04
C ALA A 39 6.79 -15.05 -3.67
N GLY A 40 7.15 -15.75 -2.59
CA GLY A 40 6.96 -15.26 -1.23
C GLY A 40 7.67 -13.93 -0.96
N LEU A 41 8.97 -13.85 -1.26
CA LEU A 41 9.76 -12.62 -1.08
C LEU A 41 9.28 -11.47 -1.96
N PHE A 42 8.88 -11.75 -3.21
CA PHE A 42 8.31 -10.75 -4.10
C PHE A 42 7.02 -10.17 -3.54
N GLY A 43 6.11 -11.03 -3.08
CA GLY A 43 4.86 -10.61 -2.46
C GLY A 43 5.08 -9.78 -1.19
N LEU A 44 6.06 -10.19 -0.38
CA LEU A 44 6.42 -9.52 0.86
C LEU A 44 7.00 -8.12 0.60
N GLY A 45 7.88 -8.00 -0.40
CA GLY A 45 8.43 -6.72 -0.85
C GLY A 45 7.34 -5.76 -1.35
N LEU A 46 6.41 -6.25 -2.16
CA LEU A 46 5.28 -5.46 -2.67
C LEU A 46 4.37 -4.95 -1.54
N ALA A 47 4.03 -5.82 -0.59
CA ALA A 47 3.20 -5.47 0.56
C ALA A 47 3.90 -4.44 1.47
N LEU A 48 5.21 -4.58 1.70
CA LEU A 48 5.99 -3.63 2.48
C LEU A 48 6.04 -2.25 1.82
N VAL A 49 6.38 -2.19 0.53
CA VAL A 49 6.49 -0.90 -0.19
C VAL A 49 5.15 -0.18 -0.21
N ALA A 50 4.05 -0.90 -0.49
CA ALA A 50 2.72 -0.32 -0.50
C ALA A 50 2.29 0.15 0.91
N GLY A 51 2.54 -0.66 1.94
CA GLY A 51 2.26 -0.31 3.34
C GLY A 51 3.06 0.90 3.84
N ILE A 52 4.35 0.99 3.52
CA ILE A 52 5.20 2.15 3.86
C ILE A 52 4.68 3.40 3.15
N THR A 53 4.33 3.30 1.87
CA THR A 53 3.81 4.43 1.10
C THR A 53 2.51 4.96 1.71
N LEU A 54 1.60 4.07 2.10
CA LEU A 54 0.37 4.43 2.80
C LEU A 54 0.65 5.09 4.17
N SER A 55 1.60 4.53 4.93
CA SER A 55 1.96 5.04 6.26
C SER A 55 2.59 6.44 6.18
N VAL A 56 3.48 6.68 5.22
CA VAL A 56 4.08 8.00 4.96
C VAL A 56 3.02 9.00 4.50
N GLY A 57 2.14 8.58 3.59
CA GLY A 57 1.01 9.41 3.15
C GLY A 57 0.10 9.82 4.30
N TRP A 58 -0.22 8.87 5.19
CA TRP A 58 -1.01 9.13 6.38
C TRP A 58 -0.30 10.07 7.36
N TRP A 59 0.99 9.85 7.63
CA TRP A 59 1.80 10.70 8.52
C TRP A 59 1.86 12.15 8.04
N LEU A 60 2.11 12.36 6.74
CA LEU A 60 2.12 13.69 6.12
C LEU A 60 0.74 14.35 6.21
N ALA A 61 -0.33 13.59 5.98
CA ALA A 61 -1.69 14.10 6.12
C ALA A 61 -2.04 14.45 7.58
N HIS A 62 -1.55 13.67 8.55
CA HIS A 62 -1.77 13.90 9.98
C HIS A 62 -1.02 15.13 10.48
N ARG A 63 0.28 15.26 10.16
CA ARG A 63 1.11 16.44 10.48
C ARG A 63 0.49 17.74 9.98
N ARG A 64 -0.11 17.74 8.79
CA ARG A 64 -0.80 18.92 8.24
C ARG A 64 -2.03 19.34 9.05
N ARG A 65 -2.68 18.42 9.78
CA ARG A 65 -3.82 18.76 10.65
C ARG A 65 -3.37 19.41 11.96
N SER A 66 -2.17 19.10 12.44
CA SER A 66 -1.61 19.64 13.70
C SER A 66 -1.19 21.11 13.61
N PHE A 67 -0.93 21.66 12.42
CA PHE A 67 -0.58 23.07 12.22
C PHE A 67 -1.79 23.97 11.89
N ALA A 68 -2.97 23.37 11.72
CA ALA A 68 -4.21 24.06 11.41
C ALA A 68 -5.16 24.20 12.62
N ALA A 69 -4.70 23.80 13.81
CA ALA A 69 -5.35 24.00 15.11
C ALA A 69 -4.50 24.97 15.94
#